data_AF-A0A059EYM7-F1
#
_entry.id   AF-A0A059EYM7-F1
#
_cell.length_a   1.000
_cell.length_b   1.000
_cell.length_c   1.000
_cell.angle_alpha   90.00
_cell.angle_beta   90.00
_cell.angle_gamma   90.00
#
_symmetry.space_group_name_H-M   'P 1'
#
loop_
_entity.id
_entity.type
_entity.pdbx_description
1 polymer ?
#
loop_
_entity_poly.entity_id
_entity_poly.type
_entity_poly.pdbx_seq_one_letter_code
_entity_poly.pdbx_strand_id
1 'polypeptide(L)'
;MGKKMTEGKLLEEILKKDLQEDECFASENLKDIKITNLEDEYLLSNKHKTLKDKLLEKLIPQSYTKIDCKMPLLNSLHEETLFYIFYMYPKDKVQENAFYSLLDMGYKYCTVLKNFIYFSDEVVVDNKKRKVVLFDPFLWEKVTKDVTFDKDFISSLIYKNTRFVKRYN
;
A
#
# COMPACT_ATOMS: atom_id res chain seq x y z
N MET A 1 18.88 11.71 51.63
CA MET A 1 17.44 11.47 51.84
C MET A 1 16.71 11.67 50.51
N GLY A 2 16.51 10.61 49.74
CA GLY A 2 15.84 10.70 48.43
C GLY A 2 14.33 10.78 48.61
N LYS A 3 13.72 11.89 48.17
CA LYS A 3 12.26 12.03 48.10
C LYS A 3 11.74 11.05 47.04
N LYS A 4 11.07 9.97 47.46
CA LYS A 4 10.27 9.15 46.54
C LYS A 4 9.14 10.04 46.01
N MET A 5 9.15 10.30 44.71
CA MET A 5 8.02 10.93 44.02
C MET A 5 6.87 9.92 43.98
N THR A 6 5.68 10.38 44.38
CA THR A 6 4.43 9.62 44.28
C THR A 6 4.01 9.51 42.82
N GLU A 7 3.49 8.35 42.39
CA GLU A 7 3.12 8.05 40.99
C GLU A 7 2.27 9.14 40.32
N GLY A 8 1.38 9.80 41.06
CA GLY A 8 0.57 10.92 40.54
C GLY A 8 1.40 12.12 40.08
N LYS A 9 2.56 12.39 40.70
CA LYS A 9 3.46 13.48 40.27
C LYS A 9 4.26 13.12 39.03
N LEU A 10 4.56 11.83 38.85
CA LEU A 10 5.24 11.35 37.65
C LEU A 10 4.32 11.44 36.43
N LEU A 11 3.04 11.07 36.61
CA LEU A 11 2.00 11.17 35.56
C LEU A 11 1.73 12.62 35.15
N GLU A 12 1.66 13.56 36.09
CA GLU A 12 1.50 14.99 35.76
C GLU A 12 2.72 15.55 35.01
N GLU A 13 3.92 15.08 35.32
CA GLU A 13 5.15 15.53 34.66
C GLU A 13 5.29 14.96 33.24
N ILE A 14 4.80 13.74 33.00
CA ILE A 14 4.71 13.13 31.66
C ILE A 14 3.67 13.87 30.81
N LEU A 15 2.45 14.08 31.33
CA LEU A 15 1.39 14.82 30.63
C LEU A 15 1.80 16.25 30.28
N LYS A 16 2.58 16.92 31.14
CA LYS A 16 3.10 18.26 30.85
C LYS A 16 4.17 18.28 29.75
N LYS A 17 4.97 17.22 29.62
CA LYS A 17 5.96 17.13 28.55
C LYS A 17 5.30 16.86 27.20
N ASP A 18 4.32 15.97 27.16
CA ASP A 18 3.57 15.66 25.93
C ASP A 18 2.81 16.90 25.42
N LEU A 19 2.22 17.71 26.31
CA LEU A 19 1.58 18.98 25.94
C LEU A 19 2.57 20.06 25.45
N GLN A 20 3.82 20.06 25.94
CA GLN A 20 4.83 21.02 25.49
C GLN A 20 5.46 20.65 24.14
N GLU A 21 5.50 19.36 23.79
CA GLU A 21 5.96 18.92 22.47
C GLU A 21 4.98 19.30 21.35
N ASP A 22 3.67 19.33 21.65
CA ASP A 22 2.64 19.79 20.72
C ASP A 22 2.68 21.32 20.49
N GLU A 23 3.00 22.11 21.52
CA GLU A 23 3.16 23.58 21.39
C GLU A 23 4.42 23.98 20.60
N CYS A 24 5.43 23.10 20.49
CA CYS A 24 6.64 23.39 19.72
C CYS A 24 6.41 23.39 18.19
N PHE A 25 5.29 22.83 17.71
CA PHE A 25 4.85 22.93 16.31
C PHE A 25 3.99 24.16 16.02
N ALA A 26 3.63 24.96 17.03
CA ALA A 26 2.94 26.24 16.84
C ALA A 26 3.92 27.35 16.45
N SER A 27 4.71 27.15 15.40
CA SER A 27 5.49 28.25 14.81
C SER A 27 4.53 29.17 14.04
N GLU A 28 4.37 30.39 14.53
CA GLU A 28 3.51 31.47 13.99
C GLU A 28 3.87 31.97 12.57
N ASN A 29 4.67 31.23 11.79
CA ASN A 29 5.14 31.62 10.45
C ASN A 29 4.50 30.84 9.29
N LEU A 30 3.34 30.20 9.49
CA LEU A 30 2.64 29.45 8.42
C LEU A 30 1.66 30.29 7.58
N LYS A 31 1.51 31.59 7.86
CA LYS A 31 0.46 32.42 7.22
C LYS A 31 0.79 32.90 5.80
N ASP A 32 2.01 32.66 5.30
CA ASP A 32 2.43 33.08 3.95
C ASP A 32 2.75 31.93 2.99
N ILE A 33 2.36 30.69 3.30
CA ILE A 33 2.42 29.63 2.29
C ILE A 33 1.20 29.76 1.38
N LYS A 34 1.33 30.52 0.29
CA LYS A 34 0.40 30.42 -0.84
C LYS A 34 0.47 29.01 -1.41
N ILE A 35 -0.48 28.16 -1.02
CA ILE A 35 -0.74 26.86 -1.63
C ILE A 35 -1.36 27.10 -3.01
N THR A 36 -0.51 27.51 -3.95
CA THR A 36 -0.82 27.49 -5.37
C THR A 36 0.40 26.87 -6.04
N ASN A 37 0.23 25.65 -6.56
CA ASN A 37 1.21 24.81 -7.29
C ASN A 37 1.93 23.70 -6.49
N LEU A 38 1.28 23.10 -5.47
CA LEU A 38 1.77 21.83 -4.87
C LEU A 38 1.08 20.58 -5.45
N GLU A 39 0.06 20.78 -6.28
CA GLU A 39 -0.52 19.71 -7.07
C GLU A 39 0.39 19.45 -8.28
N ASP A 40 0.85 18.21 -8.38
CA ASP A 40 1.39 17.55 -9.58
C ASP A 40 2.91 17.49 -9.83
N GLU A 41 3.79 18.34 -9.28
CA GLU A 41 5.23 18.19 -9.62
C GLU A 41 5.94 17.05 -8.86
N TYR A 42 5.53 16.74 -7.61
CA TYR A 42 6.21 15.72 -6.79
C TYR A 42 5.94 14.28 -7.25
N LEU A 43 4.73 14.02 -7.78
CA LEU A 43 4.30 12.70 -8.25
C LEU A 43 4.51 12.51 -9.77
N LEU A 44 4.49 13.59 -10.58
CA LEU A 44 4.70 13.51 -12.03
C LEU A 44 6.12 13.85 -12.48
N SER A 45 6.97 14.41 -11.62
CA SER A 45 8.35 14.63 -12.05
C SER A 45 9.11 13.30 -12.10
N ASN A 46 9.34 12.84 -13.33
CA ASN A 46 10.39 11.87 -13.65
C ASN A 46 11.80 12.36 -13.23
N LYS A 47 11.93 13.50 -12.53
CA LYS A 47 13.19 14.09 -12.06
C LYS A 47 13.79 13.30 -10.89
N HIS A 48 12.98 12.57 -10.09
CA HIS A 48 13.51 11.76 -8.98
C HIS A 48 13.89 10.31 -9.34
N LYS A 49 13.75 9.89 -10.59
CA LYS A 49 14.33 8.60 -11.06
C LYS A 49 15.87 8.56 -11.02
N THR A 50 16.53 9.63 -10.60
CA THR A 50 18.00 9.70 -10.55
C THR A 50 18.54 10.43 -9.31
N LEU A 51 17.98 10.20 -8.12
CA LEU A 51 18.88 10.08 -6.97
C LEU A 51 19.74 8.85 -7.27
N LYS A 52 20.85 9.06 -7.99
CA LYS A 52 21.69 8.02 -8.58
C LYS A 52 21.79 6.89 -7.56
N ASP A 53 21.34 5.69 -7.90
CA ASP A 53 21.27 4.54 -6.98
C ASP A 53 22.56 4.39 -6.17
N LYS A 54 23.70 4.76 -6.78
CA LYS A 54 25.03 4.91 -6.18
C LYS A 54 25.15 5.76 -4.90
N LEU A 55 24.27 6.73 -4.65
CA LEU A 55 24.26 7.54 -3.43
C LEU A 55 23.50 6.80 -2.33
N LEU A 56 22.34 6.21 -2.66
CA LEU A 56 21.56 5.42 -1.71
C LEU A 56 22.32 4.16 -1.30
N GLU A 57 23.00 3.49 -2.24
CA GLU A 57 23.90 2.36 -1.98
C GLU A 57 25.02 2.69 -0.99
N LYS A 58 25.52 3.94 -0.99
CA LYS A 58 26.55 4.40 -0.04
C LYS A 58 26.01 4.66 1.36
N LEU A 59 24.70 4.86 1.51
CA LEU A 59 24.05 5.05 2.81
C LEU A 59 23.69 3.73 3.48
N ILE A 60 23.69 2.62 2.73
CA ILE A 60 23.40 1.29 3.27
C ILE A 60 24.61 0.83 4.11
N PRO A 61 24.44 0.51 5.41
CA PRO A 61 25.52 -0.01 6.23
C PRO A 61 26.07 -1.32 5.66
N GLN A 62 27.37 -1.56 5.82
CA GLN A 62 28.04 -2.75 5.26
C GLN A 62 27.45 -4.08 5.74
N SER A 63 26.78 -4.11 6.90
CA SER A 63 26.08 -5.28 7.41
C SER A 63 24.89 -5.71 6.52
N TYR A 64 24.31 -4.80 5.75
CA TYR A 64 23.18 -5.07 4.86
C TYR A 64 23.60 -5.30 3.39
N THR A 65 24.87 -5.06 3.04
CA THR A 65 25.37 -5.25 1.66
C THR A 65 25.96 -6.64 1.41
N LYS A 66 26.29 -7.40 2.46
CA LYS A 66 26.93 -8.72 2.38
C LYS A 66 25.99 -9.87 2.75
N ILE A 67 24.69 -9.70 2.52
CA ILE A 67 23.70 -10.74 2.81
C ILE A 67 23.41 -11.48 1.52
N ASP A 68 23.75 -12.77 1.47
CA ASP A 68 23.33 -13.66 0.39
C ASP A 68 21.86 -14.06 0.60
N CYS A 69 20.96 -13.12 0.30
CA CYS A 69 19.53 -13.34 0.35
C CYS A 69 19.09 -14.03 -0.93
N LYS A 70 18.89 -15.35 -0.87
CA LYS A 70 18.15 -16.06 -1.92
C LYS A 70 16.74 -15.48 -1.99
N MET A 71 16.41 -14.80 -3.09
CA MET A 71 15.07 -14.27 -3.30
C MET A 71 14.07 -15.45 -3.37
N PRO A 72 12.96 -15.39 -2.60
CA PRO A 72 11.92 -16.40 -2.71
C PRO A 72 11.34 -16.42 -4.11
N LEU A 73 10.89 -17.59 -4.56
CA LEU A 73 10.05 -17.69 -5.76
C LEU A 73 8.79 -16.85 -5.54
N LEU A 74 8.38 -16.07 -6.54
CA LEU A 74 7.25 -15.15 -6.42
C LEU A 74 5.97 -15.84 -5.94
N ASN A 75 5.75 -17.08 -6.40
CA ASN A 75 4.59 -17.91 -6.03
C ASN A 75 4.58 -18.35 -4.55
N SER A 76 5.67 -18.15 -3.82
CA SER A 76 5.79 -18.45 -2.38
C SER A 76 5.61 -17.23 -1.49
N LEU A 77 5.45 -16.04 -2.10
CA LEU A 77 5.23 -14.80 -1.36
C LEU A 77 3.80 -14.71 -0.82
N HIS A 78 3.66 -14.06 0.32
CA HIS A 78 2.35 -13.72 0.87
C HIS A 78 1.63 -12.71 -0.03
N GLU A 79 0.30 -12.76 -0.05
CA GLU A 79 -0.54 -11.89 -0.89
C GLU A 79 -0.27 -10.39 -0.67
N GLU A 80 0.00 -9.96 0.56
CA GLU A 80 0.37 -8.56 0.87
C GLU A 80 1.68 -8.15 0.20
N THR A 81 2.67 -9.04 0.15
CA THR A 81 3.92 -8.78 -0.57
C THR A 81 3.66 -8.69 -2.08
N LEU A 82 2.75 -9.50 -2.60
CA LEU A 82 2.35 -9.42 -4.01
C LEU A 82 1.61 -8.11 -4.31
N PHE A 83 0.76 -7.61 -3.39
CA PHE A 83 0.15 -6.29 -3.53
C PHE A 83 1.20 -5.19 -3.53
N TYR A 84 2.19 -5.26 -2.63
CA TYR A 84 3.32 -4.31 -2.62
C TYR A 84 4.02 -4.27 -3.96
N ILE A 85 4.41 -5.43 -4.47
CA ILE A 85 5.08 -5.54 -5.76
C ILE A 85 4.20 -4.97 -6.88
N PHE A 86 2.92 -5.32 -6.90
CA PHE A 86 1.99 -4.86 -7.93
C PHE A 86 1.85 -3.33 -7.96
N TYR A 87 1.74 -2.68 -6.80
CA TYR A 87 1.54 -1.23 -6.72
C TYR A 87 2.83 -0.42 -6.85
N MET A 88 3.99 -0.97 -6.44
CA MET A 88 5.27 -0.24 -6.43
C MET A 88 6.07 -0.32 -7.73
N TYR A 89 5.87 -1.35 -8.56
CA TYR A 89 6.67 -1.57 -9.77
C TYR A 89 5.83 -1.49 -11.06
N PRO A 90 5.22 -0.34 -11.39
CA PRO A 90 4.35 -0.23 -12.56
C PRO A 90 5.12 -0.48 -13.87
N LYS A 91 4.51 -1.27 -14.75
CA LYS A 91 5.03 -1.65 -16.09
C LYS A 91 6.30 -2.51 -16.05
N ASP A 92 6.58 -3.15 -14.92
CA ASP A 92 7.65 -4.14 -14.79
C ASP A 92 7.10 -5.57 -14.95
N LYS A 93 7.95 -6.50 -15.39
CA LYS A 93 7.65 -7.94 -15.42
C LYS A 93 7.31 -8.47 -14.03
N VAL A 94 7.92 -7.91 -12.98
CA VAL A 94 7.66 -8.33 -11.60
C VAL A 94 6.22 -8.01 -11.18
N GLN A 95 5.68 -6.87 -11.62
CA GLN A 95 4.26 -6.54 -11.43
C GLN A 95 3.35 -7.51 -12.17
N GLU A 96 3.66 -7.85 -13.43
CA GLU A 96 2.87 -8.80 -14.22
C GLU A 96 2.84 -10.19 -13.55
N ASN A 97 3.99 -10.67 -13.06
CA ASN A 97 4.05 -11.93 -12.35
C ASN A 97 3.26 -11.90 -11.02
N ALA A 98 3.31 -10.78 -10.29
CA ALA A 98 2.55 -10.60 -9.05
C ALA A 98 1.03 -10.59 -9.33
N PHE A 99 0.62 -9.93 -10.42
CA PHE A 99 -0.75 -9.92 -10.89
C PHE A 99 -1.27 -11.35 -11.13
N TYR A 100 -0.56 -12.16 -11.93
CA TYR A 100 -0.98 -13.54 -12.19
C TYR A 100 -0.98 -14.40 -10.92
N SER A 101 0.00 -14.22 -10.03
CA SER A 101 0.07 -14.94 -8.75
C SER A 101 -1.17 -14.64 -7.88
N LEU A 102 -1.61 -13.38 -7.83
CA LEU A 102 -2.83 -12.99 -7.12
C LEU A 102 -4.08 -13.60 -7.76
N LEU A 103 -4.16 -13.65 -9.09
CA LEU A 103 -5.27 -14.33 -9.77
C LEU A 103 -5.29 -15.84 -9.48
N ASP A 104 -4.12 -16.47 -9.36
CA ASP A 104 -3.99 -17.88 -8.99
C ASP A 104 -4.43 -18.15 -7.55
N MET A 105 -4.29 -17.16 -6.65
CA MET A 105 -4.81 -17.19 -5.27
C MET A 105 -6.32 -16.91 -5.18
N GLY A 106 -7.01 -16.70 -6.31
CA GLY A 106 -8.46 -16.50 -6.37
C GLY A 106 -8.92 -15.04 -6.28
N TYR A 107 -7.97 -14.10 -6.20
CA TYR A 107 -8.28 -12.68 -6.35
C TYR A 107 -8.73 -12.35 -7.78
N LYS A 108 -9.48 -11.27 -7.89
CA LYS A 108 -10.04 -10.77 -9.14
C LYS A 108 -9.70 -9.28 -9.20
N TYR A 109 -9.11 -8.83 -10.29
CA TYR A 109 -8.74 -7.44 -10.45
C TYR A 109 -9.88 -6.65 -11.06
N CYS A 110 -10.38 -5.64 -10.36
CA CYS A 110 -11.36 -4.70 -10.86
C CYS A 110 -10.66 -3.57 -11.60
N THR A 111 -10.89 -3.49 -12.91
CA THR A 111 -10.25 -2.49 -13.78
C THR A 111 -10.69 -1.05 -13.48
N VAL A 112 -11.93 -0.87 -13.05
CA VAL A 112 -12.50 0.44 -12.72
C VAL A 112 -11.89 0.99 -11.43
N LEU A 113 -11.80 0.16 -10.38
CA LEU A 113 -11.24 0.55 -9.09
C LEU A 113 -9.71 0.46 -9.05
N LYS A 114 -9.10 -0.19 -10.05
CA LYS A 114 -7.67 -0.53 -10.10
C LYS A 114 -7.22 -1.29 -8.86
N ASN A 115 -8.04 -2.26 -8.43
CA ASN A 115 -7.88 -2.93 -7.15
C ASN A 115 -8.22 -4.42 -7.20
N PHE A 116 -7.58 -5.20 -6.33
CA PHE A 116 -7.87 -6.61 -6.15
C PHE A 116 -9.03 -6.82 -5.18
N ILE A 117 -9.92 -7.71 -5.58
CA ILE A 117 -11.13 -8.07 -4.87
C ILE A 117 -11.15 -9.59 -4.70
N TYR A 118 -11.54 -10.03 -3.51
CA TYR A 118 -11.76 -11.43 -3.17
C TYR A 118 -13.21 -11.66 -2.75
N PHE A 119 -13.79 -12.69 -3.32
CA PHE A 119 -15.08 -13.27 -2.91
C PHE A 119 -15.14 -14.72 -3.39
N SER A 120 -15.79 -15.56 -2.57
CA SER A 120 -15.89 -17.01 -2.79
C SER A 120 -16.96 -17.40 -3.81
N ASP A 121 -17.96 -16.53 -3.98
CA ASP A 121 -19.11 -16.81 -4.85
C ASP A 121 -18.75 -16.82 -6.34
N GLU A 122 -19.65 -17.41 -7.14
CA GLU A 122 -19.57 -17.38 -8.59
C GLU A 122 -19.68 -15.95 -9.15
N VAL A 123 -18.94 -15.70 -10.23
CA VAL A 123 -18.94 -14.43 -10.96
C VAL A 123 -20.13 -14.40 -11.90
N VAL A 124 -21.29 -13.98 -11.40
CA VAL A 124 -22.56 -13.92 -12.14
C VAL A 124 -23.24 -12.57 -11.99
N VAL A 125 -23.91 -12.12 -13.06
CA VAL A 125 -24.75 -10.90 -13.02
C VAL A 125 -26.11 -11.29 -12.44
N ASP A 126 -26.38 -10.87 -11.21
CA ASP A 126 -27.64 -11.15 -10.53
C ASP A 126 -28.30 -9.90 -9.92
N ASN A 127 -27.66 -8.74 -10.04
CA ASN A 127 -28.08 -7.46 -9.46
C ASN A 127 -28.31 -7.51 -7.94
N LYS A 128 -27.71 -8.48 -7.23
CA LYS A 128 -27.78 -8.56 -5.77
C LYS A 128 -26.58 -7.88 -5.13
N LYS A 129 -26.78 -7.37 -3.93
CA LYS A 129 -25.68 -6.88 -3.08
C LYS A 129 -24.99 -8.05 -2.41
N ARG A 130 -23.66 -8.11 -2.53
CA ARG A 130 -22.82 -9.14 -1.92
C ARG A 130 -21.63 -8.49 -1.24
N LYS A 131 -21.16 -9.14 -0.17
CA LYS A 131 -19.94 -8.73 0.53
C LYS A 131 -18.73 -9.20 -0.25
N VAL A 132 -17.83 -8.27 -0.53
CA VAL A 132 -16.54 -8.55 -1.14
C VAL A 132 -15.45 -7.97 -0.25
N VAL A 133 -14.27 -8.61 -0.27
CA VAL A 133 -13.08 -8.11 0.41
C VAL A 133 -12.20 -7.44 -0.63
N LEU A 134 -11.86 -6.18 -0.44
CA LEU A 134 -10.90 -5.44 -1.26
C LEU A 134 -9.62 -5.19 -0.45
N PHE A 135 -8.49 -5.06 -1.12
CA PHE A 135 -7.26 -4.62 -0.47
C PHE A 135 -7.08 -3.11 -0.70
N ASP A 136 -7.09 -2.27 0.33
CA ASP A 136 -6.87 -0.83 0.19
C ASP A 136 -5.36 -0.54 0.21
N PRO A 137 -4.74 -0.11 -0.92
CA PRO A 137 -3.30 0.14 -0.95
C PRO A 137 -2.90 1.45 -0.25
N PHE A 138 -3.84 2.35 0.06
CA PHE A 138 -3.54 3.59 0.78
C PHE A 138 -3.53 3.39 2.29
N LEU A 139 -4.44 2.57 2.79
CA LEU A 139 -4.52 2.19 4.20
C LEU A 139 -3.72 0.92 4.52
N TRP A 140 -3.30 0.18 3.49
CA TRP A 140 -2.60 -1.09 3.58
C TRP A 140 -3.37 -2.18 4.35
N GLU A 141 -4.68 -2.26 4.12
CA GLU A 141 -5.57 -3.16 4.85
C GLU A 141 -6.61 -3.86 3.95
N LYS A 142 -7.17 -4.98 4.42
CA LYS A 142 -8.32 -5.62 3.75
C LYS A 142 -9.63 -5.04 4.27
N VAL A 143 -10.40 -4.44 3.37
CA VAL A 143 -11.69 -3.81 3.70
C VAL A 143 -12.83 -4.64 3.14
N THR A 144 -13.86 -4.90 3.93
CA THR A 144 -15.09 -5.53 3.45
C THR A 144 -16.07 -4.47 2.97
N LYS A 145 -16.62 -4.62 1.77
CA LYS A 145 -17.64 -3.73 1.20
C LYS A 145 -18.81 -4.51 0.62
N ASP A 146 -20.00 -3.92 0.71
CA ASP A 146 -21.18 -4.41 0.00
C ASP A 146 -21.18 -3.83 -1.42
N VAL A 147 -21.17 -4.69 -2.43
CA VAL A 147 -21.14 -4.32 -3.85
C VAL A 147 -22.30 -5.00 -4.57
N THR A 148 -22.97 -4.27 -5.46
CA THR A 148 -24.01 -4.82 -6.33
C THR A 148 -23.37 -5.55 -7.52
N PHE A 149 -23.74 -6.80 -7.75
CA PHE A 149 -23.22 -7.62 -8.85
C PHE A 149 -24.03 -7.36 -10.12
N ASP A 150 -23.92 -6.13 -10.64
CA ASP A 150 -24.51 -5.72 -11.92
C ASP A 150 -23.59 -6.08 -13.11
N LYS A 151 -24.09 -5.82 -14.31
CA LYS A 151 -23.37 -6.13 -15.55
C LYS A 151 -22.04 -5.37 -15.65
N ASP A 152 -22.03 -4.12 -15.20
CA ASP A 152 -20.87 -3.25 -15.34
C ASP A 152 -19.75 -3.70 -14.42
N PHE A 153 -20.07 -3.96 -13.15
CA PHE A 153 -19.13 -4.52 -12.17
C PHE A 153 -18.55 -5.84 -12.65
N ILE A 154 -19.39 -6.81 -13.02
CA ILE A 154 -18.92 -8.14 -13.45
C ILE A 154 -18.05 -8.05 -14.70
N SER A 155 -18.40 -7.18 -15.65
CA SER A 155 -17.60 -6.98 -16.87
C SER A 155 -16.22 -6.33 -16.59
N SER A 156 -16.10 -5.59 -15.49
CA SER A 156 -14.86 -4.92 -15.10
C SER A 156 -13.82 -5.84 -14.44
N LEU A 157 -14.22 -7.06 -14.05
CA LEU A 157 -13.38 -8.01 -13.35
C LEU A 157 -12.49 -8.83 -14.31
N ILE A 158 -11.19 -8.86 -14.01
CA ILE A 158 -10.21 -9.76 -14.63
C ILE A 158 -9.86 -10.84 -13.62
N TYR A 159 -9.98 -12.09 -14.03
CA TYR A 159 -9.68 -13.26 -13.20
C TYR A 159 -9.15 -14.41 -14.06
N LYS A 160 -8.63 -15.48 -13.44
CA LYS A 160 -7.88 -16.56 -14.11
C LYS A 160 -8.54 -17.16 -15.37
N ASN A 161 -9.87 -17.17 -15.44
CA ASN A 161 -10.62 -17.74 -16.57
C ASN A 161 -11.12 -16.69 -17.58
N THR A 162 -10.72 -15.42 -17.43
CA THR A 162 -11.05 -14.38 -18.41
C THR A 162 -10.18 -14.52 -19.66
N ARG A 163 -10.74 -14.18 -20.83
CA ARG A 163 -10.08 -14.29 -22.15
C ARG A 163 -8.73 -13.54 -22.25
N PHE A 164 -8.46 -12.63 -21.33
CA PHE A 164 -7.27 -11.79 -21.31
C PHE A 164 -6.07 -12.45 -20.62
N VAL A 165 -6.28 -13.52 -19.84
CA VAL A 165 -5.19 -14.27 -19.19
C VAL A 165 -4.72 -15.37 -20.14
N LYS A 166 -3.80 -15.03 -21.07
CA LYS A 166 -3.08 -16.04 -21.84
C LYS A 166 -1.99 -16.64 -20.95
N ARG A 167 -2.12 -17.93 -20.61
CA ARG A 167 -1.03 -18.67 -19.97
C ARG A 167 0.16 -18.70 -20.94
N TYR A 168 1.23 -18.02 -20.61
CA TYR A 168 2.55 -18.34 -21.15
C TYR A 168 3.04 -19.56 -20.36
N ASN A 169 3.00 -20.72 -21.02
CA ASN A 169 3.69 -21.93 -20.57
C ASN A 169 5.18 -21.78 -20.83
#